data_AF-A0AAD2FPG6-F1
#
_entry.id   AF-A0AAD2FPG6-F1
#
_cell.length_a   1.000
_cell.length_b   1.000
_cell.length_c   1.000
_cell.angle_alpha   90.00
_cell.angle_beta   90.00
_cell.angle_gamma   90.00
#
_symmetry.space_group_name_H-M   'P 1'
#
loop_
_entity.id
_entity.type
_entity.pdbx_description
1 polymer ?
#
loop_
_entity_poly.entity_id
_entity_poly.type
_entity_poly.pdbx_seq_one_letter_code
_entity_poly.pdbx_strand_id
1 'polypeptide(L)'
;MKFFLCRIALLCSLLALPVQSFGGVDAFFRTSPYAAAAMVCGMKGVCADFVAQKHQFKKNRENGDDMVVKMNRDGSLVTKLVQKIDLKRSAAFLIYGALYQGLVLEYSYNHIYPRLFGPGQDVLSVLRKVSFDMFFQSPCLTLPSAYISKAFVFGNPIGGAVRKYVDDVIKQKLLLKYYVVWVPVMFFAFGVVPDRFRVTFCASVSFFWMMLLSAIANNSGEESSSSSSSSLSKNSIKAKKQ
;
A
#
# COMPACT_ATOMS: atom_id res chain seq x y z
N MET A 1 -7.44 14.23 9.63
CA MET A 1 -8.50 13.19 9.73
C MET A 1 -9.83 13.58 9.08
N LYS A 2 -10.38 14.79 9.29
CA LYS A 2 -11.68 15.20 8.69
C LYS A 2 -11.71 15.20 7.15
N PHE A 3 -10.61 15.61 6.51
CA PHE A 3 -10.45 15.53 5.05
C PHE A 3 -10.42 14.08 4.49
N PHE A 4 -10.04 13.12 5.34
CA PHE A 4 -9.85 11.72 4.96
C PHE A 4 -11.18 10.96 4.92
N LEU A 5 -12.02 11.18 5.93
CA LEU A 5 -13.41 10.67 5.96
C LEU A 5 -14.26 11.23 4.83
N CYS A 6 -14.07 12.52 4.47
CA CYS A 6 -14.82 13.16 3.40
C CYS A 6 -14.48 12.59 2.01
N ARG A 7 -13.20 12.26 1.73
CA ARG A 7 -12.80 11.65 0.45
C ARG A 7 -13.14 10.16 0.34
N ILE A 8 -13.15 9.42 1.46
CA ILE A 8 -13.64 8.03 1.49
C ILE A 8 -15.15 7.99 1.24
N ALA A 9 -15.92 8.90 1.84
CA ALA A 9 -17.36 9.02 1.57
C ALA A 9 -17.65 9.38 0.10
N LEU A 10 -16.82 10.24 -0.50
CA LEU A 10 -16.92 10.60 -1.93
C LEU A 10 -16.57 9.41 -2.86
N LEU A 11 -15.62 8.55 -2.47
CA LEU A 11 -15.26 7.32 -3.20
C LEU A 11 -16.32 6.22 -3.07
N CYS A 12 -16.98 6.13 -1.91
CA CYS A 12 -18.15 5.26 -1.70
C CYS A 12 -19.31 5.65 -2.63
N SER A 13 -19.44 6.96 -2.90
CA SER A 13 -20.44 7.50 -3.83
C SER A 13 -20.07 7.27 -5.31
N LEU A 14 -18.78 7.21 -5.66
CA LEU A 14 -18.29 6.94 -7.01
C LEU A 14 -18.29 5.44 -7.39
N LEU A 15 -18.27 4.53 -6.40
CA LEU A 15 -18.41 3.09 -6.62
C LEU A 15 -19.89 2.64 -6.78
N ALA A 16 -20.84 3.56 -6.58
CA ALA A 16 -22.27 3.34 -6.83
C ALA A 16 -22.67 3.61 -8.29
N LEU A 17 -21.72 3.64 -9.24
CA LEU A 17 -22.06 3.71 -10.66
C LEU A 17 -22.70 2.40 -11.11
N PRO A 18 -23.76 2.46 -11.94
CA PRO A 18 -24.44 1.26 -12.40
C PRO A 18 -23.50 0.47 -13.32
N VAL A 19 -23.13 -0.73 -12.87
CA VAL A 19 -22.34 -1.71 -13.63
C VAL A 19 -23.21 -2.28 -14.75
N GLN A 20 -23.44 -1.51 -15.81
CA GLN A 20 -24.36 -1.91 -16.90
C GLN A 20 -23.65 -2.32 -18.20
N SER A 21 -22.31 -2.41 -18.23
CA SER A 21 -21.58 -2.83 -19.44
C SER A 21 -20.39 -3.78 -19.18
N PHE A 22 -20.55 -4.73 -18.25
CA PHE A 22 -19.48 -5.68 -17.87
C PHE A 22 -19.91 -7.16 -17.93
N GLY A 23 -20.79 -7.55 -18.86
CA GLY A 23 -21.26 -8.94 -18.96
C GLY A 23 -20.12 -9.97 -19.05
N GLY A 24 -19.09 -9.70 -19.87
CA GLY A 24 -17.92 -10.58 -20.00
C GLY A 24 -17.01 -10.59 -18.77
N VAL A 25 -16.89 -9.47 -18.06
CA VAL A 25 -16.08 -9.38 -16.84
C VAL A 25 -16.81 -10.05 -15.67
N ASP A 26 -18.10 -9.81 -15.48
CA ASP A 26 -18.88 -10.53 -14.44
C ASP A 26 -18.90 -12.03 -14.73
N ALA A 27 -19.00 -12.44 -15.99
CA ALA A 27 -18.88 -13.85 -16.39
C ALA A 27 -17.52 -14.44 -16.00
N PHE A 28 -16.41 -13.74 -16.29
CA PHE A 28 -15.07 -14.18 -15.91
C PHE A 28 -14.88 -14.29 -14.39
N PHE A 29 -15.38 -13.32 -13.63
CA PHE A 29 -15.36 -13.34 -12.17
C PHE A 29 -16.22 -14.46 -11.58
N ARG A 30 -17.27 -14.91 -12.28
CA ARG A 30 -18.06 -16.08 -11.89
C ARG A 30 -17.36 -17.39 -12.23
N THR A 31 -16.77 -17.50 -13.42
CA THR A 31 -16.15 -18.75 -13.86
C THR A 31 -14.83 -19.02 -13.16
N SER A 32 -14.09 -17.98 -12.79
CA SER A 32 -12.73 -18.13 -12.24
C SER A 32 -12.40 -17.04 -11.21
N PRO A 33 -13.10 -17.01 -10.05
CA PRO A 33 -12.93 -15.97 -9.03
C PRO A 33 -11.50 -15.87 -8.51
N TYR A 34 -10.83 -17.01 -8.31
CA TYR A 34 -9.43 -17.08 -7.88
C TYR A 34 -8.45 -16.46 -8.88
N ALA A 35 -8.63 -16.76 -10.17
CA ALA A 35 -7.78 -16.21 -11.23
C ALA A 35 -7.99 -14.69 -11.33
N ALA A 36 -9.24 -14.24 -11.26
CA ALA A 36 -9.58 -12.83 -11.29
C ALA A 36 -8.97 -12.07 -10.09
N ALA A 37 -9.09 -12.62 -8.87
CA ALA A 37 -8.48 -12.06 -7.66
C ALA A 37 -6.95 -12.02 -7.77
N ALA A 38 -6.32 -13.10 -8.22
CA ALA A 38 -4.87 -13.16 -8.42
C ALA A 38 -4.38 -12.13 -9.45
N MET A 39 -5.06 -12.00 -10.60
CA MET A 39 -4.71 -11.04 -11.64
C MET A 39 -4.84 -9.60 -11.13
N VAL A 40 -5.96 -9.25 -10.48
CA VAL A 40 -6.18 -7.91 -9.95
C VAL A 40 -5.13 -7.57 -8.88
N CYS A 41 -4.90 -8.46 -7.91
CA CYS A 41 -3.95 -8.20 -6.84
C CYS A 41 -2.50 -8.17 -7.33
N GLY A 42 -2.13 -9.03 -8.30
CA GLY A 42 -0.83 -9.02 -8.94
C GLY A 42 -0.58 -7.74 -9.74
N MET A 43 -1.54 -7.35 -10.60
CA MET A 43 -1.47 -6.11 -11.39
C MET A 43 -1.38 -4.88 -10.49
N LYS A 44 -2.18 -4.84 -9.41
CA LYS A 44 -2.10 -3.81 -8.38
C LYS A 44 -0.71 -3.72 -7.75
N GLY A 45 -0.11 -4.87 -7.42
CA GLY A 45 1.24 -4.94 -6.86
C GLY A 45 2.27 -4.32 -7.80
N VAL A 46 2.24 -4.69 -9.07
CA VAL A 46 3.13 -4.15 -10.11
C VAL A 46 2.92 -2.65 -10.32
N CYS A 47 1.68 -2.19 -10.42
CA CYS A 47 1.38 -0.77 -10.62
C CYS A 47 1.85 0.07 -9.42
N ALA A 48 1.58 -0.38 -8.20
CA ALA A 48 2.02 0.29 -6.98
C ALA A 48 3.55 0.36 -6.90
N ASP A 49 4.23 -0.73 -7.29
CA ASP A 49 5.69 -0.76 -7.34
C ASP A 49 6.24 0.19 -8.41
N PHE A 50 5.71 0.22 -9.63
CA PHE A 50 6.11 1.19 -10.66
C PHE A 50 6.00 2.64 -10.19
N VAL A 51 4.91 2.98 -9.51
CA VAL A 51 4.72 4.31 -8.92
C VAL A 51 5.79 4.58 -7.86
N ALA A 52 6.08 3.62 -6.99
CA ALA A 52 7.13 3.73 -5.99
C ALA A 52 8.53 3.86 -6.61
N GLN A 53 8.86 3.08 -7.65
CA GLN A 53 10.13 3.16 -8.37
C GLN A 53 10.31 4.55 -9.01
N LYS A 54 9.25 5.08 -9.63
CA LYS A 54 9.26 6.41 -10.25
C LYS A 54 9.47 7.51 -9.21
N HIS A 55 8.86 7.38 -8.04
CA HIS A 55 9.02 8.33 -6.94
C HIS A 55 10.46 8.28 -6.37
N GLN A 56 11.02 7.09 -6.19
CA GLN A 56 12.41 6.91 -5.77
C GLN A 56 13.40 7.52 -6.77
N PHE A 57 13.19 7.27 -8.06
CA PHE A 57 14.04 7.84 -9.11
C PHE A 57 14.01 9.38 -9.13
N LYS A 58 12.83 9.98 -8.95
CA LYS A 58 12.73 11.45 -8.86
C LYS A 58 13.56 11.99 -7.70
N LYS A 59 13.45 11.36 -6.51
CA LYS A 59 14.18 11.76 -5.32
C LYS A 59 15.70 11.58 -5.46
N ASN A 60 16.15 10.44 -6.00
CA ASN A 60 17.58 10.21 -6.25
C ASN A 60 18.16 11.20 -7.27
N ARG A 61 17.36 11.58 -8.28
CA ARG A 61 17.76 12.60 -9.26
C ARG A 61 17.94 13.98 -8.63
N GLU A 62 17.08 14.36 -7.68
CA GLU A 62 17.21 15.61 -6.92
C GLU A 62 18.45 15.60 -6.01
N ASN A 63 18.78 14.45 -5.42
CA ASN A 63 19.96 14.29 -4.57
C ASN A 63 21.29 14.11 -5.35
N GLY A 64 21.23 13.80 -6.64
CA GLY A 64 22.41 13.49 -7.46
C GLY A 64 22.97 12.07 -7.30
N ASP A 65 22.29 11.19 -6.54
CA ASP A 65 22.79 9.85 -6.20
C ASP A 65 22.92 8.92 -7.43
N ASP A 66 22.09 9.12 -8.46
CA ASP A 66 22.07 8.29 -9.68
C ASP A 66 22.93 8.85 -10.83
N MET A 67 23.75 9.87 -10.54
CA MET A 67 24.65 10.49 -11.52
C MET A 67 25.93 9.68 -11.66
N VAL A 68 26.04 8.94 -12.77
CA VAL A 68 27.30 8.29 -13.14
C VAL A 68 28.09 9.25 -14.01
N VAL A 69 29.24 9.68 -13.50
CA VAL A 69 30.21 10.47 -14.26
C VAL A 69 31.02 9.51 -15.13
N LYS A 70 30.93 9.66 -16.45
CA LYS A 70 31.78 8.94 -17.40
C LYS A 70 32.69 9.93 -18.12
N MET A 71 33.97 9.57 -18.24
CA MET A 71 34.94 10.32 -19.04
C MET A 71 34.81 9.90 -20.50
N ASN A 72 34.58 10.85 -21.40
CA ASN A 72 34.58 10.61 -22.84
C ASN A 72 36.02 10.51 -23.38
N ARG A 73 36.16 9.99 -24.60
CA ARG A 73 37.46 9.87 -25.29
C ARG A 73 38.16 11.21 -25.56
N ASP A 74 37.43 12.31 -25.54
CA ASP A 74 37.93 13.68 -25.68
C ASP A 74 38.33 14.33 -24.34
N GLY A 75 38.24 13.59 -23.23
CA GLY A 75 38.51 14.10 -21.88
C GLY A 75 37.34 14.83 -21.23
N SER A 76 36.19 14.98 -21.90
CA SER A 76 35.00 15.61 -21.32
C SER A 76 34.30 14.70 -20.30
N LEU A 77 33.82 15.27 -19.19
CA LEU A 77 33.01 14.54 -18.20
C LEU A 77 31.53 14.63 -18.59
N VAL A 78 30.92 13.48 -18.85
CA VAL A 78 29.48 13.39 -19.15
C VAL A 78 28.79 12.68 -17.99
N THR A 79 27.85 13.40 -17.37
CA THR A 79 26.98 12.84 -16.33
C THR A 79 25.76 12.19 -16.98
N LYS A 80 25.62 10.87 -16.84
CA LYS A 80 24.42 10.14 -17.28
C LYS A 80 23.57 9.73 -16.09
N LEU A 81 22.28 10.09 -16.16
CA LEU A 81 21.27 9.52 -15.28
C LEU A 81 21.00 8.08 -15.71
N VAL A 82 21.28 7.13 -14.82
CA VAL A 82 20.99 5.72 -15.09
C VAL A 82 19.67 5.35 -14.44
N GLN A 83 18.59 5.36 -15.21
CA GLN A 83 17.28 4.89 -14.74
C GLN A 83 17.27 3.36 -14.72
N LYS A 84 17.40 2.74 -13.54
CA LYS A 84 17.26 1.29 -13.37
C LYS A 84 15.90 0.95 -12.77
N ILE A 85 15.03 0.37 -13.59
CA ILE A 85 13.81 -0.27 -13.09
C ILE A 85 14.19 -1.65 -12.55
N ASP A 86 13.85 -1.92 -11.30
CA ASP A 86 14.10 -3.21 -10.67
C ASP A 86 12.94 -4.17 -10.97
N LEU A 87 13.09 -4.96 -12.03
CA LEU A 87 12.09 -5.94 -12.45
C LEU A 87 11.98 -7.12 -11.46
N LYS A 88 13.04 -7.46 -10.74
CA LYS A 88 13.02 -8.53 -9.72
C LYS A 88 12.09 -8.11 -8.58
N ARG A 89 12.17 -6.85 -8.17
CA ARG A 89 11.24 -6.25 -7.20
C ARG A 89 9.79 -6.29 -7.71
N SER A 90 9.53 -5.87 -8.95
CA SER A 90 8.18 -5.89 -9.51
C SER A 90 7.61 -7.31 -9.60
N ALA A 91 8.44 -8.30 -9.96
CA ALA A 91 8.05 -9.71 -9.98
C ALA A 91 7.70 -10.24 -8.58
N ALA A 92 8.45 -9.86 -7.55
CA ALA A 92 8.13 -10.24 -6.18
C ALA A 92 6.79 -9.62 -5.70
N PHE A 93 6.49 -8.37 -6.06
CA PHE A 93 5.19 -7.76 -5.77
C PHE A 93 4.05 -8.38 -6.58
N LEU A 94 4.30 -8.82 -7.82
CA LEU A 94 3.35 -9.57 -8.61
C LEU A 94 3.02 -10.91 -7.96
N ILE A 95 4.04 -11.68 -7.57
CA ILE A 95 3.88 -13.00 -6.94
C ILE A 95 3.18 -12.88 -5.59
N TYR A 96 3.62 -11.95 -4.74
CA TYR A 96 2.97 -11.70 -3.44
C TYR A 96 1.52 -11.24 -3.60
N GLY A 97 1.28 -10.30 -4.52
CA GLY A 97 -0.05 -9.81 -4.84
C GLY A 97 -0.96 -10.94 -5.34
N ALA A 98 -0.51 -11.72 -6.32
CA ALA A 98 -1.31 -12.76 -6.95
C ALA A 98 -1.58 -13.95 -6.01
N LEU A 99 -0.53 -14.52 -5.40
CA LEU A 99 -0.65 -15.74 -4.61
C LEU A 99 -1.22 -15.47 -3.23
N TYR A 100 -0.62 -14.54 -2.49
CA TYR A 100 -1.06 -14.28 -1.12
C TYR A 100 -2.31 -13.40 -1.09
N GLN A 101 -2.25 -12.20 -1.69
CA GLN A 101 -3.38 -11.27 -1.61
C GLN A 101 -4.56 -11.64 -2.53
N GLY A 102 -4.30 -12.37 -3.61
CA GLY A 102 -5.33 -12.90 -4.50
C GLY A 102 -5.88 -14.21 -3.97
N LEU A 103 -5.14 -15.31 -4.13
CA LEU A 103 -5.65 -16.65 -3.85
C LEU A 103 -5.94 -16.91 -2.37
N VAL A 104 -5.00 -16.62 -1.47
CA VAL A 104 -5.15 -16.95 -0.04
C VAL A 104 -6.23 -16.11 0.63
N LEU A 105 -6.31 -14.82 0.34
CA LEU A 105 -7.38 -13.96 0.87
C LEU A 105 -8.75 -14.31 0.28
N GLU A 106 -8.84 -14.58 -1.02
CA GLU A 106 -10.09 -15.02 -1.65
C GLU A 106 -10.61 -16.31 -1.01
N TYR A 107 -9.72 -17.29 -0.81
CA TYR A 107 -10.06 -18.54 -0.13
C TYR A 107 -10.47 -18.31 1.33
N SER A 108 -9.76 -17.44 2.05
CA SER A 108 -10.07 -17.12 3.44
C SER A 108 -11.44 -16.46 3.59
N TYR A 109 -11.73 -15.43 2.78
CA TYR A 109 -12.96 -14.65 2.88
C TYR A 109 -14.19 -15.39 2.35
N ASN A 110 -14.04 -16.21 1.32
CA ASN A 110 -15.19 -16.88 0.69
C ASN A 110 -15.38 -18.33 1.14
N HIS A 111 -14.41 -18.98 1.80
CA HIS A 111 -14.56 -20.36 2.28
C HIS A 111 -14.32 -20.52 3.78
N ILE A 112 -13.28 -19.90 4.35
CA ILE A 112 -12.98 -20.06 5.77
C ILE A 112 -13.99 -19.26 6.62
N TYR A 113 -14.23 -18.00 6.25
CA TYR A 113 -15.07 -17.09 7.05
C TYR A 113 -16.56 -17.50 7.08
N PRO A 114 -17.16 -17.95 5.96
CA PRO A 114 -18.52 -18.50 5.99
C PRO A 114 -18.64 -19.77 6.82
N ARG A 115 -17.61 -20.63 6.86
CA ARG A 115 -17.60 -21.85 7.67
C ARG A 115 -17.45 -21.55 9.17
N LEU A 116 -16.69 -20.53 9.54
CA LEU A 116 -16.46 -20.17 10.95
C LEU A 116 -17.57 -19.29 11.54
N PHE A 117 -18.10 -18.33 10.77
CA PHE A 117 -18.99 -17.28 11.28
C PHE A 117 -20.39 -17.26 10.65
N GLY A 118 -20.64 -18.18 9.71
CA GLY A 118 -21.90 -18.31 8.97
C GLY A 118 -21.86 -17.65 7.59
N PRO A 119 -22.66 -18.16 6.64
CA PRO A 119 -22.72 -17.65 5.26
C PRO A 119 -23.42 -16.28 5.17
N GLY A 120 -24.20 -15.90 6.19
CA GLY A 120 -25.00 -14.68 6.19
C GLY A 120 -24.19 -13.38 6.13
N GLN A 121 -24.83 -12.36 5.57
CA GLN A 121 -24.42 -10.94 5.63
C GLN A 121 -25.05 -10.21 6.83
N ASP A 122 -25.57 -10.96 7.81
CA ASP A 122 -26.13 -10.40 9.03
C ASP A 122 -25.09 -9.52 9.72
N VAL A 123 -25.56 -8.42 10.33
CA VAL A 123 -24.68 -7.45 11.01
C VAL A 123 -23.75 -8.12 12.02
N LEU A 124 -24.26 -9.15 12.72
CA LEU A 124 -23.47 -9.93 13.68
C LEU A 124 -22.41 -10.81 13.00
N SER A 125 -22.74 -11.47 11.89
CA SER A 125 -21.79 -12.26 11.11
C SER A 125 -20.72 -11.37 10.46
N VAL A 126 -21.10 -10.19 9.96
CA VAL A 126 -20.16 -9.18 9.46
C VAL A 126 -19.24 -8.71 10.58
N LEU A 127 -19.78 -8.33 11.74
CA LEU A 127 -18.99 -7.88 12.89
C LEU A 127 -17.98 -8.94 13.34
N ARG A 128 -18.37 -10.22 13.40
CA ARG A 128 -17.46 -11.34 13.72
C ARG A 128 -16.35 -11.50 12.69
N LYS A 129 -16.69 -11.48 11.39
CA LYS A 129 -15.73 -11.56 10.27
C LYS A 129 -14.72 -10.40 10.32
N VAL A 130 -15.21 -9.17 10.49
CA VAL A 130 -14.36 -7.96 10.61
C VAL A 130 -13.47 -8.03 11.84
N SER A 131 -14.02 -8.44 12.99
CA SER A 131 -13.24 -8.54 14.23
C SER A 131 -12.11 -9.56 14.09
N PHE A 132 -12.40 -10.73 13.53
CA PHE A 132 -11.36 -11.74 13.28
C PHE A 132 -10.31 -11.25 12.28
N ASP A 133 -10.72 -10.57 11.21
CA ASP A 133 -9.78 -10.03 10.23
C ASP A 133 -8.88 -8.95 10.84
N MET A 134 -9.43 -8.05 11.66
CA MET A 134 -8.70 -6.94 12.27
C MET A 134 -7.79 -7.39 13.41
N PHE A 135 -8.24 -8.30 14.29
CA PHE A 135 -7.48 -8.68 15.47
C PHE A 135 -6.56 -9.87 15.26
N PHE A 136 -6.83 -10.72 14.28
CA PHE A 136 -6.06 -11.95 14.07
C PHE A 136 -5.40 -11.98 12.70
N GLN A 137 -6.18 -12.01 11.61
CA GLN A 137 -5.66 -12.16 10.25
C GLN A 137 -4.68 -11.03 9.89
N SER A 138 -5.04 -9.79 10.14
CA SER A 138 -4.26 -8.62 9.77
C SER A 138 -2.93 -8.54 10.54
N PRO A 139 -2.91 -8.52 11.89
CA PRO A 139 -1.68 -8.38 12.66
C PRO A 139 -0.80 -9.63 12.70
N CYS A 140 -1.38 -10.84 12.56
CA CYS A 140 -0.60 -12.07 12.65
C CYS A 140 -0.16 -12.62 11.29
N LEU A 141 -0.94 -12.41 10.22
CA LEU A 141 -0.64 -12.95 8.89
C LEU A 141 -0.30 -11.86 7.88
N THR A 142 -1.16 -10.84 7.75
CA THR A 142 -1.05 -9.87 6.64
C THR A 142 0.12 -8.92 6.82
N LEU A 143 0.26 -8.31 8.00
CA LEU A 143 1.36 -7.37 8.26
C LEU A 143 2.72 -8.09 8.29
N PRO A 144 2.93 -9.20 9.01
CA PRO A 144 4.21 -9.90 8.98
C PRO A 144 4.59 -10.38 7.57
N SER A 145 3.64 -10.93 6.80
CA SER A 145 3.91 -11.36 5.43
C SER A 145 4.30 -10.20 4.51
N ALA A 146 3.69 -9.01 4.68
CA ALA A 146 4.05 -7.82 3.94
C ALA A 146 5.49 -7.35 4.26
N TYR A 147 5.88 -7.37 5.54
CA TYR A 147 7.26 -7.01 5.95
C TYR A 147 8.29 -8.03 5.49
N ILE A 148 7.97 -9.33 5.50
CA ILE A 148 8.83 -10.39 4.95
C ILE A 148 9.01 -10.21 3.45
N SER A 149 7.91 -9.96 2.72
CA SER A 149 7.97 -9.70 1.27
C SER A 149 8.80 -8.46 0.95
N LYS A 150 8.68 -7.41 1.76
CA LYS A 150 9.55 -6.24 1.70
C LYS A 150 11.00 -6.60 1.97
N ALA A 151 11.29 -7.42 2.98
CA ALA A 151 12.65 -7.87 3.28
C ALA A 151 13.27 -8.60 2.08
N PHE A 152 12.51 -9.51 1.48
CA PHE A 152 12.92 -10.29 0.32
C PHE A 152 13.22 -9.39 -0.89
N VAL A 153 12.35 -8.41 -1.16
CA VAL A 153 12.52 -7.43 -2.24
C VAL A 153 13.78 -6.59 -2.06
N PHE A 154 14.01 -6.06 -0.84
CA PHE A 154 15.12 -5.16 -0.57
C PHE A 154 16.40 -5.89 -0.14
N GLY A 155 16.43 -7.22 -0.17
CA GLY A 155 17.58 -8.02 0.24
C GLY A 155 17.94 -7.91 1.73
N ASN A 156 17.00 -7.50 2.58
CA ASN A 156 17.23 -7.36 4.02
C ASN A 156 17.01 -8.70 4.76
N PRO A 157 17.74 -8.97 5.85
CA PRO A 157 17.53 -10.17 6.64
C PRO A 157 16.11 -10.19 7.27
N ILE A 158 15.46 -11.35 7.21
CA ILE A 158 14.08 -11.55 7.69
C ILE A 158 13.93 -11.16 9.16
N GLY A 159 14.92 -11.49 10.00
CA GLY A 159 14.93 -11.11 11.42
C GLY A 159 14.91 -9.60 11.65
N GLY A 160 15.56 -8.83 10.77
CA GLY A 160 15.53 -7.36 10.80
C GLY A 160 14.16 -6.80 10.40
N ALA A 161 13.48 -7.45 9.45
CA ALA A 161 12.15 -7.03 9.00
C ALA A 161 11.06 -7.28 10.06
N VAL A 162 11.13 -8.40 10.79
CA VAL A 162 10.21 -8.68 11.90
C VAL A 162 10.45 -7.72 13.06
N ARG A 163 11.71 -7.42 13.41
CA ARG A 163 12.03 -6.40 14.43
C ARG A 163 11.50 -5.02 14.02
N LYS A 164 11.70 -4.64 12.76
CA LYS A 164 11.17 -3.38 12.23
C LYS A 164 9.65 -3.33 12.26
N TYR A 165 8.96 -4.43 11.97
CA TYR A 165 7.51 -4.53 12.13
C TYR A 165 7.10 -4.26 13.58
N VAL A 166 7.71 -4.94 14.55
CA VAL A 166 7.43 -4.76 15.98
C VAL A 166 7.69 -3.31 16.41
N ASP A 167 8.79 -2.72 15.97
CA ASP A 167 9.12 -1.31 16.22
C ASP A 167 8.08 -0.35 15.61
N ASP A 168 7.67 -0.56 14.36
CA ASP A 168 6.67 0.29 13.69
C ASP A 168 5.27 0.14 14.31
N VAL A 169 4.94 -1.05 14.81
CA VAL A 169 3.71 -1.30 15.56
C VAL A 169 3.71 -0.56 16.89
N ILE A 170 4.77 -0.69 17.68
CA ILE A 170 4.86 -0.14 19.04
C ILE A 170 5.10 1.37 19.01
N LYS A 171 6.03 1.85 18.18
CA LYS A 171 6.50 3.24 18.20
C LYS A 171 5.75 4.15 17.25
N GLN A 172 5.39 3.68 16.05
CA GLN A 172 4.80 4.52 15.00
C GLN A 172 3.27 4.48 14.95
N LYS A 173 2.62 3.76 15.88
CA LYS A 173 1.16 3.53 15.92
C LYS A 173 0.61 3.08 14.56
N LEU A 174 1.38 2.27 13.83
CA LEU A 174 1.03 1.82 12.48
C LEU A 174 -0.30 1.06 12.48
N LEU A 175 -0.52 0.22 13.48
CA LEU A 175 -1.79 -0.52 13.66
C LEU A 175 -2.99 0.40 13.81
N LEU A 176 -2.86 1.52 14.52
CA LEU A 176 -3.97 2.44 14.72
C LEU A 176 -4.35 3.12 13.39
N LYS A 177 -3.34 3.56 12.61
CA LYS A 177 -3.57 4.10 11.26
C LYS A 177 -4.19 3.05 10.34
N TYR A 178 -3.73 1.80 10.43
CA TYR A 178 -4.28 0.67 9.68
C TYR A 178 -5.76 0.45 10.05
N TYR A 179 -6.10 0.35 11.33
CA TYR A 179 -7.48 0.13 11.78
C TYR A 179 -8.44 1.23 11.37
N VAL A 180 -8.02 2.50 11.46
CA VAL A 180 -8.88 3.65 11.06
C VAL A 180 -9.34 3.53 9.60
N VAL A 181 -8.51 2.94 8.73
CA VAL A 181 -8.83 2.79 7.30
C VAL A 181 -9.49 1.46 7.02
N TRP A 182 -8.95 0.38 7.57
CA TRP A 182 -9.35 -0.96 7.20
C TRP A 182 -10.62 -1.45 7.89
N VAL A 183 -10.92 -0.98 9.11
CA VAL A 183 -12.18 -1.32 9.79
C VAL A 183 -13.40 -0.91 8.93
N PRO A 184 -13.57 0.37 8.51
CA PRO A 184 -14.74 0.74 7.71
C PRO A 184 -14.75 0.05 6.33
N VAL A 185 -13.58 -0.17 5.74
CA VAL A 185 -13.45 -0.88 4.45
C VAL A 185 -13.93 -2.33 4.59
N MET A 186 -13.59 -3.01 5.69
CA MET A 186 -14.01 -4.40 5.92
C MET A 186 -15.49 -4.51 6.24
N PHE A 187 -16.06 -3.56 7.00
CA PHE A 187 -17.51 -3.50 7.19
C PHE A 187 -18.24 -3.36 5.85
N PHE A 188 -17.74 -2.50 4.97
CA PHE A 188 -18.31 -2.34 3.63
C PHE A 188 -18.11 -3.59 2.75
N ALA A 189 -16.93 -4.19 2.78
CA ALA A 189 -16.60 -5.37 1.99
C ALA A 189 -17.46 -6.59 2.38
N PHE A 190 -17.65 -6.85 3.67
CA PHE A 190 -18.46 -7.98 4.11
C PHE A 190 -19.96 -7.69 4.12
N GLY A 191 -20.35 -6.43 4.35
CA GLY A 191 -21.76 -6.03 4.43
C GLY A 191 -22.43 -5.76 3.09
N VAL A 192 -21.75 -5.05 2.18
CA VAL A 192 -22.35 -4.56 0.92
C VAL A 192 -21.81 -5.29 -0.30
N VAL A 193 -20.51 -5.59 -0.31
CA VAL A 193 -19.86 -6.16 -1.51
C VAL A 193 -20.16 -7.66 -1.63
N PRO A 194 -20.60 -8.14 -2.81
CA PRO A 194 -20.78 -9.56 -3.06
C PRO A 194 -19.48 -10.34 -2.89
N ASP A 195 -19.57 -11.58 -2.40
CA ASP A 195 -18.44 -12.48 -2.08
C ASP A 195 -17.30 -12.45 -3.13
N ARG A 196 -17.66 -12.57 -4.41
CA ARG A 196 -16.75 -12.61 -5.56
C ARG A 196 -15.94 -11.33 -5.81
N PHE A 197 -16.38 -10.19 -5.28
CA PHE A 197 -15.74 -8.88 -5.51
C PHE A 197 -15.03 -8.33 -4.28
N ARG A 198 -15.09 -9.03 -3.14
CA ARG A 198 -14.51 -8.56 -1.88
C ARG A 198 -13.01 -8.30 -2.00
N VAL A 199 -12.26 -9.25 -2.57
CA VAL A 199 -10.81 -9.10 -2.74
C VAL A 199 -10.47 -8.02 -3.76
N THR A 200 -11.21 -7.91 -4.86
CA THR A 200 -11.03 -6.86 -5.88
C THR A 200 -11.28 -5.46 -5.31
N PHE A 201 -12.32 -5.31 -4.48
CA PHE A 201 -12.59 -4.06 -3.77
C PHE A 201 -11.45 -3.71 -2.80
N CYS A 202 -11.02 -4.66 -1.98
CA CYS A 202 -9.89 -4.47 -1.06
C CYS A 202 -8.57 -4.15 -1.81
N ALA A 203 -8.34 -4.75 -2.97
CA ALA A 203 -7.18 -4.47 -3.82
C ALA A 203 -7.22 -3.03 -4.38
N SER A 204 -8.39 -2.56 -4.78
CA SER A 204 -8.60 -1.20 -5.26
C SER A 204 -8.32 -0.19 -4.15
N VAL A 205 -8.90 -0.38 -2.97
CA VAL A 205 -8.63 0.47 -1.79
C VAL A 205 -7.14 0.45 -1.42
N SER A 206 -6.50 -0.72 -1.47
CA SER A 206 -5.06 -0.86 -1.21
C SER A 206 -4.20 -0.04 -2.16
N PHE A 207 -4.57 0.04 -3.45
CA PHE A 207 -3.86 0.84 -4.43
C PHE A 207 -3.90 2.33 -4.06
N PHE A 208 -5.08 2.86 -3.74
CA PHE A 208 -5.24 4.24 -3.29
C PHE A 208 -4.50 4.52 -1.99
N TRP A 209 -4.52 3.59 -1.04
CA TRP A 209 -3.78 3.69 0.21
C TRP A 209 -2.27 3.85 -0.03
N MET A 210 -1.69 3.07 -0.93
CA MET A 210 -0.26 3.18 -1.27
C MET A 210 0.10 4.53 -1.90
N MET A 211 -0.76 5.06 -2.78
CA MET A 211 -0.56 6.39 -3.35
C MET A 211 -0.65 7.49 -2.28
N LEU A 212 -1.61 7.40 -1.37
CA LEU A 212 -1.76 8.32 -0.24
C LEU A 212 -0.56 8.31 0.70
N LEU A 213 -0.06 7.12 1.06
CA LEU A 213 1.14 6.98 1.87
C LEU A 213 2.35 7.63 1.21
N SER A 214 2.50 7.45 -0.11
CA SER A 214 3.58 8.10 -0.87
C SER A 214 3.46 9.62 -0.85
N ALA A 215 2.25 10.17 -0.96
CA ALA A 215 2.02 11.61 -0.92
C ALA A 215 2.32 12.21 0.46
N ILE A 216 1.87 11.54 1.53
CA ILE A 216 2.11 11.99 2.91
C ILE A 216 3.60 11.94 3.25
N ALA A 217 4.28 10.86 2.87
CA ALA A 217 5.72 10.71 3.14
C ALA A 217 6.57 11.81 2.46
N ASN A 218 6.14 12.30 1.29
CA ASN A 218 6.81 13.38 0.59
C ASN A 218 6.64 14.72 1.32
N ASN A 219 5.43 15.05 1.78
CA ASN A 219 5.15 16.33 2.44
C ASN A 219 5.81 16.45 3.83
N SER A 220 5.94 15.34 4.56
CA SER A 220 6.65 15.33 5.84
C SER A 220 8.17 15.57 5.73
N GLY A 221 8.74 15.51 4.52
CA GLY A 221 10.14 15.88 4.27
C GLY A 221 10.38 17.38 4.12
N GLU A 222 9.33 18.17 3.85
CA GLU A 222 9.43 19.61 3.63
C GLU A 222 9.27 20.42 4.95
N GLU A 223 8.58 19.87 5.95
CA GLU A 223 8.40 20.54 7.25
C GLU A 223 9.67 20.54 8.13
N SER A 224 10.59 19.62 7.92
CA SER A 224 11.87 19.56 8.66
C SER A 224 12.93 20.54 8.13
N SER A 225 12.77 21.06 6.91
CA SER A 225 13.67 22.07 6.31
C SER A 225 13.20 23.52 6.52
N SER A 226 11.91 23.75 6.78
CA SER A 226 11.36 25.08 7.10
C SER A 226 11.49 25.48 8.58
N SER A 227 11.64 24.50 9.48
CA SER A 227 11.87 24.74 10.92
C SER A 227 13.33 25.01 11.28
N SER A 228 14.28 24.67 10.39
CA SER A 228 15.72 24.97 10.58
C SER A 228 16.14 26.35 10.03
N SER A 229 15.39 26.91 9.07
CA SER A 229 15.67 28.22 8.48
C SER A 229 15.09 29.38 9.29
N SER A 230 14.03 29.16 10.06
CA SER A 230 13.45 30.19 10.95
C SER A 230 14.20 30.38 12.28
N SER A 231 14.99 29.39 12.72
CA SER A 231 15.85 29.49 13.92
C SER A 231 17.21 30.13 13.65
N LEU A 232 17.78 29.95 12.45
CA LEU A 232 19.01 30.62 12.02
C LEU A 232 18.82 32.13 11.78
N SER A 233 17.66 32.56 11.28
CA SER A 233 17.38 34.01 11.10
C SER A 233 17.17 34.75 12.43
N LYS A 234 16.72 34.08 13.50
CA LYS A 234 16.54 34.72 14.82
C LYS A 234 17.83 34.80 15.63
N ASN A 235 18.75 33.85 15.46
CA ASN A 235 20.04 33.88 16.15
C ASN A 235 21.02 34.88 15.53
N SER A 236 20.94 35.15 14.22
CA SER A 236 21.83 36.13 13.57
C SER A 236 21.50 37.60 13.89
N ILE A 237 20.27 37.91 14.31
CA ILE A 237 19.89 39.27 14.73
C ILE A 237 20.32 39.55 16.19
N LYS A 238 20.43 38.52 17.03
CA LYS A 238 20.83 38.69 18.44
C LYS A 238 22.35 38.81 18.63
N ALA A 239 23.15 38.32 17.69
CA ALA A 239 24.62 38.37 17.73
C ALA A 239 25.22 39.68 17.19
N LYS A 240 24.40 40.63 16.70
CA LYS A 240 24.86 41.92 16.18
C LYS A 240 24.58 43.11 17.11
N LYS A 241 24.24 42.84 18.37
CA LYS A 241 23.88 43.85 19.38
C LYS A 241 24.63 43.71 20.71
N GLN A 242 25.79 43.05 20.69
CA GLN A 242 26.80 43.11 21.75
C GLN A 242 28.14 43.51 21.16
#